data_AF-A0A1M7DP41-F1
#
_entry.id   AF-A0A1M7DP41-F1
#
_cell.length_a   1.000
_cell.length_b   1.000
_cell.length_c   1.000
_cell.angle_alpha   90.00
_cell.angle_beta   90.00
_cell.angle_gamma   90.00
#
_symmetry.space_group_name_H-M   'P 1'
#
loop_
_entity.id
_entity.type
_entity.pdbx_description
1 polymer ?
#
loop_
_entity_poly.entity_id
_entity_poly.type
_entity_poly.pdbx_seq_one_letter_code
_entity_poly.pdbx_strand_id
1 'polypeptide(L)'
;MNIAYRPQVPTWKKSLKNLELYEIVNKLRIEIQCDCIPGTLVYEIMAGYMTDFRSGPSVVNPFIPKIGDILLALAWLIHDVNYHGFLSKKYADLLLREMLEHAGMGTVKRNAVYYAVKFFAGSHYNTLDEDQGDIYNHNKTLVKMQWLDSKGFTLKRFNGRAITANAFR
;
A
#
# COMPACT_ATOMS: atom_id res chain seq x y z
N MET A 1 9.89 13.84 3.02
CA MET A 1 9.26 12.87 2.09
C MET A 1 8.86 13.55 0.80
N ASN A 2 9.12 12.92 -0.34
CA ASN A 2 8.60 13.32 -1.65
C ASN A 2 7.72 12.19 -2.23
N ILE A 3 6.55 12.55 -2.75
CA ILE A 3 5.66 11.62 -3.44
C ILE A 3 5.30 12.21 -4.80
N ALA A 4 5.50 11.45 -5.86
CA ALA A 4 4.96 11.74 -7.18
C ALA A 4 4.03 10.62 -7.61
N TYR A 5 2.87 10.95 -8.19
CA TYR A 5 1.92 9.93 -8.64
C TYR A 5 1.22 10.34 -9.93
N ARG A 6 0.85 9.34 -10.75
CA ARG A 6 0.14 9.53 -12.02
C ARG A 6 -0.91 8.42 -12.23
N PRO A 7 -2.15 8.76 -12.63
CA PRO A 7 -2.65 10.11 -12.89
C PRO A 7 -2.75 10.96 -11.61
N GLN A 8 -2.75 12.29 -11.76
CA GLN A 8 -2.86 13.22 -10.61
C GLN A 8 -4.22 13.13 -9.90
N VAL A 9 -5.23 12.53 -10.55
CA VAL A 9 -6.49 12.16 -9.93
C VAL A 9 -6.64 10.65 -10.04
N PRO A 10 -6.11 9.88 -9.07
CA PRO A 10 -6.42 8.47 -8.99
C PRO A 10 -7.93 8.29 -8.79
N THR A 11 -8.51 7.31 -9.46
CA THR A 11 -9.92 7.00 -9.34
C THR A 11 -10.08 5.58 -8.81
N TRP A 12 -10.98 5.46 -7.84
CA TRP A 12 -11.42 4.19 -7.29
C TRP A 12 -12.93 4.20 -7.21
N LYS A 13 -13.54 3.03 -7.38
CA LYS A 13 -14.98 2.84 -7.26
C LYS A 13 -15.26 1.86 -6.13
N LYS A 14 -16.33 2.11 -5.38
CA LYS A 14 -16.78 1.21 -4.33
C LYS A 14 -17.28 -0.10 -4.98
N SER A 15 -16.87 -1.25 -4.45
CA SER A 15 -17.33 -2.54 -4.93
C SER A 15 -18.80 -2.75 -4.59
N LEU A 16 -19.56 -3.29 -5.55
CA LEU A 16 -20.97 -3.64 -5.36
C LEU A 16 -21.15 -4.95 -4.59
N LYS A 17 -20.12 -5.82 -4.56
CA LYS A 17 -20.16 -7.14 -3.92
C LYS A 17 -19.70 -7.10 -2.46
N ASN A 18 -18.73 -6.24 -2.15
CA ASN A 18 -18.23 -6.04 -0.80
C ASN A 18 -18.13 -4.53 -0.54
N LEU A 19 -19.02 -4.03 0.32
CA LEU A 19 -19.17 -2.60 0.59
C LEU A 19 -17.99 -1.99 1.35
N GLU A 20 -17.03 -2.80 1.82
CA GLU A 20 -15.81 -2.31 2.46
C GLU A 20 -14.64 -2.19 1.48
N LEU A 21 -14.77 -2.75 0.26
CA LEU A 21 -13.71 -2.75 -0.75
C LEU A 21 -13.93 -1.70 -1.83
N TYR A 22 -12.81 -1.18 -2.33
CA TYR A 22 -12.72 -0.25 -3.43
C TYR A 22 -11.79 -0.81 -4.49
N GLU A 23 -12.17 -0.65 -5.75
CA GLU A 23 -11.40 -1.09 -6.91
C GLU A 23 -10.70 0.12 -7.54
N ILE A 24 -9.39 0.03 -7.73
CA ILE A 24 -8.60 1.00 -8.49
C ILE A 24 -9.01 0.92 -9.97
N VAL A 25 -9.51 2.03 -10.53
CA VAL A 25 -10.08 2.06 -11.89
C VAL A 25 -9.01 2.32 -12.93
N ASN A 26 -8.02 3.17 -12.61
CA ASN A 26 -6.96 3.56 -13.52
C ASN A 26 -5.61 3.02 -13.03
N LYS A 27 -4.74 2.60 -13.96
CA LYS A 27 -3.35 2.28 -13.62
C LYS A 27 -2.73 3.47 -12.88
N LEU A 28 -2.17 3.20 -11.70
CA LEU A 28 -1.55 4.19 -10.83
C LEU A 28 -0.06 3.91 -10.74
N ARG A 29 0.75 4.92 -11.05
CA ARG A 29 2.19 4.92 -10.78
C ARG A 29 2.45 5.83 -9.59
N ILE A 30 3.19 5.36 -8.60
CA ILE A 30 3.55 6.11 -7.39
C ILE A 30 5.06 5.97 -7.18
N GLU A 31 5.73 7.09 -7.00
CA GLU A 31 7.16 7.18 -6.71
C GLU A 31 7.34 7.85 -5.36
N ILE A 32 8.09 7.21 -4.48
CA ILE A 32 8.21 7.58 -3.08
C ILE A 32 9.68 7.66 -2.70
N GLN A 33 10.07 8.81 -2.15
CA GLN A 33 11.33 9.01 -1.44
C GLN A 33 11.02 9.38 0.00
N CYS A 34 11.54 8.60 0.94
CA CYS A 34 11.28 8.75 2.36
C CYS A 34 12.56 8.55 3.17
N ASP A 35 12.52 8.87 4.46
CA ASP A 35 13.72 8.88 5.30
C ASP A 35 14.01 7.47 5.83
N CYS A 36 12.97 6.66 6.06
CA CYS A 36 13.12 5.29 6.56
C CYS A 36 13.69 4.28 5.55
N ILE A 37 13.68 4.59 4.24
CA ILE A 37 14.10 3.66 3.17
C ILE A 37 14.98 4.44 2.18
N PRO A 38 16.28 4.11 2.06
CA PRO A 38 17.18 4.84 1.15
C PRO A 38 16.80 4.61 -0.31
N GLY A 39 16.83 5.66 -1.12
CA GLY A 39 16.56 5.59 -2.56
C GLY A 39 15.11 5.92 -2.91
N THR A 40 14.60 5.34 -4.00
CA THR A 40 13.23 5.59 -4.49
C THR A 40 12.47 4.29 -4.63
N LEU A 41 11.28 4.22 -4.04
CA LEU A 41 10.33 3.15 -4.28
C LEU A 41 9.38 3.55 -5.40
N VAL A 42 9.24 2.69 -6.39
CA VAL A 42 8.39 2.90 -7.56
C VAL A 42 7.36 1.78 -7.60
N TYR A 43 6.09 2.14 -7.49
CA TYR A 43 4.97 1.24 -7.57
C TYR A 43 4.20 1.48 -8.87
N GLU A 44 3.91 0.41 -9.60
CA GLU A 44 2.88 0.40 -10.63
C GLU A 44 1.75 -0.52 -10.19
N ILE A 45 0.59 0.05 -9.89
CA ILE A 45 -0.62 -0.64 -9.48
C ILE A 45 -1.57 -0.62 -10.68
N MET A 46 -1.92 -1.79 -11.20
CA MET A 46 -2.81 -1.92 -12.34
C MET A 46 -4.27 -1.74 -11.92
N ALA A 47 -5.11 -1.38 -12.90
CA ALA A 47 -6.56 -1.34 -12.70
C ALA A 47 -7.09 -2.72 -12.27
N GLY A 48 -8.12 -2.73 -11.43
CA GLY A 48 -8.70 -3.92 -10.82
C GLY A 48 -8.16 -4.25 -9.42
N TYR A 49 -7.11 -3.55 -8.96
CA TYR A 49 -6.59 -3.76 -7.60
C TYR A 49 -7.64 -3.39 -6.56
N MET A 50 -7.86 -4.26 -5.58
CA MET A 50 -8.85 -4.10 -4.52
C MET A 50 -8.18 -3.65 -3.22
N THR A 51 -8.72 -2.63 -2.57
CA THR A 51 -8.22 -2.09 -1.30
C THR A 51 -9.39 -1.79 -0.38
N ASP A 52 -9.24 -2.00 0.92
CA ASP A 52 -10.17 -1.46 1.91
C ASP A 52 -9.67 -0.12 2.50
N PHE A 53 -8.62 0.44 1.92
CA PHE A 53 -7.86 1.58 2.40
C PHE A 53 -7.51 1.42 3.87
N ARG A 54 -8.03 2.28 4.75
CA ARG A 54 -7.80 2.12 6.18
C ARG A 54 -8.64 0.96 6.71
N SER A 55 -8.02 -0.20 6.92
CA SER A 55 -8.69 -1.35 7.55
C SER A 55 -9.15 -1.03 8.98
N GLY A 56 -10.14 -1.78 9.46
CA GLY A 56 -10.71 -1.62 10.81
C GLY A 56 -12.08 -0.93 10.87
N PRO A 57 -12.65 -0.78 12.08
CA PRO A 57 -14.07 -0.49 12.28
C PRO A 57 -14.44 0.95 11.89
N SER A 58 -15.65 1.13 11.35
CA SER A 58 -16.14 2.44 10.87
C SER A 58 -16.31 3.50 11.96
N VAL A 59 -16.37 3.09 13.24
CA VAL A 59 -16.48 4.00 14.39
C VAL A 59 -15.31 4.98 14.50
N VAL A 60 -14.13 4.65 13.94
CA VAL A 60 -12.96 5.55 13.97
C VAL A 60 -12.95 6.56 12.83
N ASN A 61 -13.88 6.44 11.86
CA ASN A 61 -13.97 7.31 10.68
C ASN A 61 -13.97 8.82 11.02
N PRO A 62 -14.66 9.31 12.09
CA PRO A 62 -14.65 10.72 12.45
C PRO A 62 -13.27 11.26 12.86
N PHE A 63 -12.37 10.39 13.31
CA PHE A 63 -11.04 10.77 13.81
C PHE A 63 -9.92 10.48 12.82
N ILE A 64 -10.06 9.39 12.08
CA ILE A 64 -9.14 8.89 11.06
C ILE A 64 -9.99 8.46 9.85
N PRO A 65 -10.02 9.25 8.77
CA PRO A 65 -10.82 8.95 7.58
C PRO A 65 -10.52 7.56 6.98
N LYS A 66 -11.51 6.94 6.33
CA LYS A 66 -11.36 5.61 5.68
C LYS A 66 -10.47 5.72 4.45
N ILE A 67 -10.65 6.80 3.70
CA ILE A 67 -9.90 7.16 2.50
C ILE A 67 -9.21 8.49 2.77
N GLY A 68 -10.00 9.54 3.04
CA GLY A 68 -9.48 10.89 3.30
C GLY A 68 -9.18 11.65 2.01
N ASP A 69 -8.23 12.57 2.08
CA ASP A 69 -7.67 13.21 0.88
C ASP A 69 -6.77 12.23 0.09
N ILE A 70 -6.24 12.71 -1.04
CA ILE A 70 -5.44 11.87 -1.94
C ILE A 70 -4.17 11.36 -1.25
N LEU A 71 -3.48 12.19 -0.46
CA LEU A 71 -2.22 11.77 0.19
C LEU A 71 -2.49 10.70 1.25
N LEU A 72 -3.57 10.87 2.02
CA LEU A 72 -3.99 9.89 3.01
C LEU A 72 -4.44 8.57 2.34
N ALA A 73 -5.18 8.65 1.23
CA ALA A 73 -5.58 7.48 0.45
C ALA A 73 -4.36 6.71 -0.11
N LEU A 74 -3.35 7.42 -0.62
CA LEU A 74 -2.11 6.82 -1.10
C LEU A 74 -1.33 6.16 0.03
N ALA A 75 -1.31 6.74 1.23
CA ALA A 75 -0.67 6.15 2.40
C ALA A 75 -1.27 4.78 2.75
N TRP A 76 -2.60 4.69 2.77
CA TRP A 76 -3.31 3.42 3.00
C TRP A 76 -3.06 2.41 1.89
N LEU A 77 -3.21 2.83 0.62
CA LEU A 77 -3.02 1.94 -0.53
C LEU A 77 -1.61 1.34 -0.59
N ILE A 78 -0.58 2.14 -0.33
CA ILE A 78 0.80 1.65 -0.32
C ILE A 78 1.05 0.70 0.85
N HIS A 79 0.39 0.91 1.99
CA HIS A 79 0.46 -0.02 3.11
C HIS A 79 -0.16 -1.37 2.76
N ASP A 80 -1.38 -1.37 2.19
CA ASP A 80 -2.05 -2.59 1.71
C ASP A 80 -1.17 -3.37 0.72
N VAL A 81 -0.62 -2.67 -0.27
CA VAL A 81 0.29 -3.28 -1.25
C VAL A 81 1.46 -3.96 -0.55
N ASN A 82 2.12 -3.26 0.37
CA ASN A 82 3.30 -3.81 1.03
C ASN A 82 2.96 -4.93 2.02
N TYR A 83 1.72 -5.02 2.51
CA TYR A 83 1.23 -6.11 3.35
C TYR A 83 1.04 -7.43 2.59
N HIS A 84 1.14 -7.40 1.26
CA HIS A 84 1.32 -8.59 0.42
C HIS A 84 2.78 -9.04 0.28
N GLY A 85 3.73 -8.39 0.96
CA GLY A 85 5.13 -8.83 1.06
C GLY A 85 6.13 -8.16 0.11
N PHE A 86 5.74 -7.08 -0.58
CA PHE A 86 6.65 -6.31 -1.44
C PHE A 86 7.75 -5.58 -0.65
N LEU A 87 7.46 -5.21 0.60
CA LEU A 87 8.43 -4.76 1.58
C LEU A 87 8.30 -5.63 2.83
N SER A 88 9.35 -5.68 3.65
CA SER A 88 9.22 -6.28 4.97
C SER A 88 8.20 -5.50 5.81
N LYS A 89 7.49 -6.20 6.71
CA LYS A 89 6.50 -5.57 7.61
C LYS A 89 7.05 -4.33 8.31
N LYS A 90 8.30 -4.41 8.80
CA LYS A 90 8.98 -3.29 9.46
C LYS A 90 9.06 -2.06 8.56
N TYR A 91 9.45 -2.23 7.29
CA TYR A 91 9.54 -1.12 6.34
C TYR A 91 8.15 -0.64 5.92
N ALA A 92 7.18 -1.54 5.73
CA ALA A 92 5.80 -1.19 5.42
C ALA A 92 5.18 -0.30 6.51
N ASP A 93 5.33 -0.67 7.79
CA ASP A 93 4.78 0.08 8.92
C ASP A 93 5.49 1.44 9.11
N LEU A 94 6.82 1.48 8.94
CA LEU A 94 7.59 2.73 9.03
C LEU A 94 7.23 3.69 7.90
N LEU A 95 7.12 3.17 6.67
CA LEU A 95 6.73 3.94 5.50
C LEU A 95 5.32 4.52 5.68
N LEU A 96 4.36 3.72 6.16
CA LEU A 96 3.01 4.21 6.46
C LEU A 96 3.08 5.39 7.43
N ARG A 97 3.83 5.29 8.52
CA ARG A 97 3.93 6.37 9.52
C ARG A 97 4.46 7.68 8.93
N GLU A 98 5.45 7.62 8.04
CA GLU A 98 5.97 8.81 7.35
C GLU A 98 4.99 9.36 6.31
N MET A 99 4.30 8.47 5.57
CA MET A 99 3.26 8.88 4.62
C MET A 99 2.09 9.57 5.33
N LEU A 100 1.68 9.09 6.50
CA LEU A 100 0.63 9.72 7.30
C LEU A 100 1.05 11.11 7.80
N GLU A 101 2.31 11.27 8.25
CA GLU A 101 2.84 12.59 8.59
C GLU A 101 2.86 13.53 7.39
N HIS A 102 3.29 13.03 6.22
CA HIS A 102 3.30 13.80 4.98
C HIS A 102 1.89 14.20 4.53
N ALA A 103 0.89 13.36 4.79
CA ALA A 103 -0.54 13.67 4.59
C ALA A 103 -1.12 14.63 5.66
N GLY A 104 -0.28 15.20 6.54
CA GLY A 104 -0.71 16.17 7.56
C GLY A 104 -1.28 15.54 8.84
N MET A 105 -1.18 14.22 9.03
CA MET A 105 -1.62 13.57 10.26
C MET A 105 -0.68 13.91 11.42
N GLY A 106 -1.22 14.55 12.47
CA GLY A 106 -0.46 14.91 13.65
C GLY A 106 0.20 13.73 14.37
N THR A 107 1.28 14.01 15.11
CA THR A 107 2.17 13.01 15.72
C THR A 107 1.47 11.95 16.58
N VAL A 108 0.49 12.36 17.37
CA VAL A 108 -0.27 11.43 18.24
C VAL A 108 -1.04 10.42 17.41
N LYS A 109 -1.80 10.89 16.40
CA LYS A 109 -2.65 10.02 15.57
C LYS A 109 -1.80 9.05 14.72
N ARG A 110 -0.74 9.54 14.07
CA ARG A 110 0.11 8.66 13.25
C ARG A 110 0.81 7.59 14.08
N ASN A 111 1.22 7.92 15.31
CA ASN A 111 1.86 6.96 16.20
C ASN A 111 0.84 5.92 16.69
N ALA A 112 -0.38 6.33 17.03
CA ALA A 112 -1.45 5.41 17.39
C ALA A 112 -1.72 4.40 16.25
N VAL A 113 -1.81 4.88 15.00
CA VAL A 113 -1.96 4.00 13.83
C VAL A 113 -0.76 3.06 13.69
N TYR A 114 0.47 3.59 13.77
CA TYR A 114 1.70 2.79 13.68
C TYR A 114 1.73 1.66 14.71
N TYR A 115 1.42 1.95 15.97
CA TYR A 115 1.40 0.92 17.01
C TYR A 115 0.25 -0.06 16.81
N ALA A 116 -0.91 0.39 16.35
CA ALA A 116 -2.02 -0.50 16.04
C ALA A 116 -1.64 -1.54 14.97
N VAL A 117 -1.07 -1.11 13.84
CA VAL A 117 -0.61 -2.05 12.79
C VAL A 117 0.58 -2.90 13.25
N LYS A 118 1.47 -2.33 14.07
CA LYS A 118 2.62 -3.06 14.59
C LYS A 118 2.23 -4.27 15.45
N PHE A 119 1.25 -4.10 16.33
CA PHE A 119 0.85 -5.11 17.31
C PHE A 119 -0.32 -5.99 16.84
N PHE A 120 -1.27 -5.45 16.09
CA PHE A 120 -2.51 -6.17 15.76
C PHE A 120 -2.60 -6.63 14.30
N ALA A 121 -1.83 -6.05 13.37
CA ALA A 121 -1.90 -6.42 11.96
C ALA A 121 -0.87 -7.49 11.55
N GLY A 122 -0.13 -8.07 12.51
CA GLY A 122 0.87 -9.11 12.22
C GLY A 122 0.29 -10.35 11.53
N SER A 123 -0.93 -10.75 11.87
CA SER A 123 -1.65 -11.86 11.23
C SER A 123 -2.12 -11.57 9.80
N HIS A 124 -2.13 -10.31 9.38
CA HIS A 124 -2.55 -9.89 8.04
C HIS A 124 -1.38 -9.64 7.10
N TYR A 125 -0.17 -9.45 7.63
CA TYR A 125 1.03 -9.38 6.81
C TYR A 125 1.35 -10.77 6.25
N ASN A 126 1.60 -10.85 4.95
CA ASN A 126 2.00 -12.08 4.28
C ASN A 126 3.20 -11.84 3.36
N THR A 127 3.89 -12.91 3.01
CA THR A 127 4.90 -12.91 1.97
C THR A 127 4.27 -13.06 0.58
N LEU A 128 5.06 -12.83 -0.46
CA LEU A 128 4.57 -12.85 -1.84
C LEU A 128 4.12 -14.25 -2.29
N ASP A 129 4.70 -15.30 -1.71
CA ASP A 129 4.45 -16.72 -1.97
C ASP A 129 3.32 -17.34 -1.13
N GLU A 130 2.89 -16.71 -0.04
CA GLU A 130 1.79 -17.20 0.80
C GLU A 130 0.41 -17.02 0.14
N ASP A 131 -0.47 -18.01 0.30
CA ASP A 131 -1.86 -17.90 -0.14
C ASP A 131 -2.67 -17.00 0.81
N GLN A 132 -3.23 -15.91 0.26
CA GLN A 132 -4.10 -14.97 0.99
C GLN A 132 -5.56 -15.03 0.54
N GLY A 133 -5.93 -16.04 -0.25
CA GLY A 133 -7.24 -16.14 -0.91
C GLY A 133 -7.33 -15.32 -2.20
N ASP A 134 -8.40 -15.58 -2.95
CA ASP A 134 -8.54 -15.18 -4.35
C ASP A 134 -8.31 -13.69 -4.61
N ILE A 135 -8.92 -12.82 -3.80
CA ILE A 135 -8.85 -11.36 -4.01
C ILE A 135 -7.41 -10.87 -3.82
N TYR A 136 -6.76 -11.26 -2.73
CA TYR A 136 -5.43 -10.77 -2.38
C TYR A 136 -4.33 -11.41 -3.23
N ASN A 137 -4.49 -12.68 -3.61
CA ASN A 137 -3.62 -13.31 -4.60
C ASN A 137 -3.74 -12.63 -5.97
N HIS A 138 -4.96 -12.24 -6.38
CA HIS A 138 -5.15 -11.46 -7.59
C HIS A 138 -4.48 -10.08 -7.49
N ASN A 139 -4.64 -9.37 -6.37
CA ASN A 139 -3.97 -8.09 -6.11
C ASN A 139 -2.46 -8.15 -6.30
N LYS A 140 -1.81 -9.20 -5.77
CA LYS A 140 -0.36 -9.42 -5.96
C LYS A 140 0.00 -9.35 -7.45
N THR A 141 -0.79 -9.97 -8.33
CA THR A 141 -0.53 -9.98 -9.78
C THR A 141 -0.64 -8.61 -10.47
N LEU A 142 -1.35 -7.68 -9.84
CA LEU A 142 -1.60 -6.33 -10.35
C LEU A 142 -0.56 -5.31 -9.90
N VAL A 143 0.46 -5.72 -9.15
CA VAL A 143 1.50 -4.82 -8.65
C VAL A 143 2.87 -5.15 -9.23
N LYS A 144 3.57 -4.10 -9.66
CA LYS A 144 5.02 -4.12 -9.89
C LYS A 144 5.66 -3.11 -8.95
N MET A 145 6.73 -3.53 -8.27
CA MET A 145 7.51 -2.66 -7.41
C MET A 145 8.97 -2.66 -7.86
N GLN A 146 9.59 -1.49 -7.90
CA GLN A 146 11.02 -1.32 -8.08
C GLN A 146 11.57 -0.49 -6.91
N TRP A 147 12.69 -0.93 -6.37
CA TRP A 147 13.48 -0.16 -5.43
C TRP A 147 14.73 0.31 -6.17
N LEU A 148 14.85 1.62 -6.36
CA LEU A 148 15.97 2.27 -7.01
C LEU A 148 16.92 2.86 -5.96
N ASP A 149 18.23 2.85 -6.22
CA ASP A 149 19.19 3.59 -5.41
C ASP A 149 19.14 5.10 -5.69
N SER A 150 20.01 5.89 -5.04
CA SER A 150 20.09 7.34 -5.24
C SER A 150 20.54 7.77 -6.63
N LYS A 151 21.09 6.86 -7.44
CA LYS A 151 21.52 7.09 -8.82
C LYS A 151 20.49 6.58 -9.84
N GLY A 152 19.38 6.00 -9.38
CA GLY A 152 18.32 5.45 -10.22
C GLY A 152 18.55 4.00 -10.67
N PHE A 153 19.59 3.32 -10.20
CA PHE A 153 19.81 1.91 -10.51
C PHE A 153 18.85 1.02 -9.72
N THR A 154 18.30 0.00 -10.36
CA THR A 154 17.39 -0.95 -9.70
C THR A 154 18.16 -1.84 -8.72
N LEU A 155 17.88 -1.69 -7.43
CA LEU A 155 18.35 -2.56 -6.35
C LEU A 155 17.50 -3.84 -6.26
N LYS A 156 16.17 -3.69 -6.33
CA LYS A 156 15.21 -4.79 -6.29
C LYS A 156 14.06 -4.54 -7.26
N ARG A 157 13.51 -5.62 -7.83
CA ARG A 157 12.33 -5.57 -8.67
C ARG A 157 11.43 -6.75 -8.35
N PHE A 158 10.16 -6.45 -8.13
CA PHE A 158 9.11 -7.42 -7.90
C PHE A 158 8.05 -7.25 -8.99
N ASN A 159 7.68 -8.36 -9.63
CA ASN A 159 6.56 -8.42 -10.56
C ASN A 159 5.63 -9.49 -10.03
N GLY A 160 4.56 -9.09 -9.34
CA GLY A 160 3.73 -10.06 -8.63
C GLY A 160 3.06 -11.07 -9.55
N ARG A 161 2.82 -10.75 -10.83
CA ARG A 161 2.32 -11.71 -11.83
C ARG A 161 3.30 -12.86 -12.10
N ALA A 162 4.60 -12.58 -12.12
CA ALA A 162 5.61 -13.61 -12.34
C ALA A 162 5.82 -14.47 -11.10
N ILE A 163 5.62 -13.90 -9.92
CA ILE A 163 5.83 -14.58 -8.64
C ILE A 163 4.70 -15.59 -8.38
N THR A 164 3.44 -15.18 -8.53
CA THR A 164 2.30 -16.09 -8.30
C THR A 164 2.26 -17.25 -9.31
N ALA A 165 2.66 -17.00 -10.57
CA ALA A 165 2.74 -18.05 -11.58
C ALA A 165 3.76 -19.17 -11.25
N ASN A 166 4.74 -18.88 -10.38
CA ASN A 166 5.72 -19.87 -9.91
C ASN A 166 5.34 -20.49 -8.56
N ALA A 167 4.60 -19.77 -7.72
CA ALA A 167 4.19 -20.24 -6.38
C ALA A 167 3.07 -21.28 -6.43
N PHE A 168 2.22 -21.25 -7.45
CA PHE A 168 1.06 -22.14 -7.59
C PHE A 168 1.21 -23.17 -8.72
N ARG A 169 2.45 -23.61 -9.00
CA ARG A 169 2.74 -24.73 -9.90
C ARG A 169 2.83 -26.05 -9.17
#